data_AF-A0A5N9CUD3-F1
#
_entry.id   AF-A0A5N9CUD3-F1
#
_cell.length_a   1.000
_cell.length_b   1.000
_cell.length_c   1.000
_cell.angle_alpha   90.00
_cell.angle_beta   90.00
_cell.angle_gamma   90.00
#
_symmetry.space_group_name_H-M   'P 1'
#
loop_
_entity.id
_entity.type
_entity.pdbx_description
1 polymer ?
#
loop_
_entity_poly.entity_id
_entity_poly.type
_entity_poly.pdbx_seq_one_letter_code
_entity_poly.pdbx_strand_id
1 'polypeptide(L)'
;GLVFDPKFNANGHFYVYYSAAGPHWSAASRFTQRDGVAVPENKLVVFQVPQPFSNHNGGQHAVGPEGMLYISLGDGGAGCDPQGNGQNRSDLLGNISRIDVSGLTPDQGYLVPPDNPFAGSTDARGEIRAYGLRNLLGDSHSTGRMATSGPETKVRTVLKRWIWSSKVETTAGTRWKAVIASPHEPDATHLAHYSR
;
A
#
# COMPACT_ATOMS: atom_id res chain seq x y z
N GLY A 1 -8.73 -6.04 2.98
CA GLY A 1 -7.93 -6.45 4.14
C GLY A 1 -8.17 -5.53 5.31
N LEU A 2 -7.55 -5.80 6.47
CA LEU A 2 -7.75 -5.03 7.71
C LEU A 2 -6.43 -4.85 8.48
N VAL A 3 -6.23 -3.68 9.08
CA VAL A 3 -5.13 -3.40 10.01
C VAL A 3 -5.59 -2.53 11.18
N PHE A 4 -5.08 -2.79 12.37
CA PHE A 4 -5.36 -1.98 13.56
C PHE A 4 -4.44 -0.77 13.64
N ASP A 5 -4.96 0.32 14.19
CA ASP A 5 -4.15 1.46 14.61
C ASP A 5 -3.20 1.03 15.76
N PRO A 6 -1.94 1.51 15.83
CA PRO A 6 -1.04 1.20 16.93
C PRO A 6 -1.60 1.55 18.30
N LYS A 7 -2.50 2.54 18.35
CA LYS A 7 -3.21 2.97 19.57
C LYS A 7 -4.62 2.35 19.67
N PHE A 8 -4.89 1.24 19.00
CA PHE A 8 -6.21 0.59 18.96
C PHE A 8 -6.85 0.38 20.35
N ASN A 9 -6.05 -0.01 21.35
CA ASN A 9 -6.56 -0.20 22.71
C ASN A 9 -7.06 1.12 23.36
N ALA A 10 -6.58 2.27 22.90
CA ALA A 10 -6.98 3.59 23.38
C ALA A 10 -8.05 4.25 22.50
N ASN A 11 -7.97 4.12 21.17
CA ASN A 11 -8.84 4.83 20.22
C ASN A 11 -9.87 3.95 19.51
N GLY A 12 -9.72 2.63 19.56
CA GLY A 12 -10.58 1.69 18.84
C GLY A 12 -10.51 1.78 17.31
N HIS A 13 -9.49 2.44 16.75
CA HIS A 13 -9.40 2.69 15.32
C HIS A 13 -8.75 1.55 14.54
N PHE A 14 -9.34 1.22 13.40
CA PHE A 14 -8.78 0.26 12.46
C PHE A 14 -9.11 0.67 11.03
N TYR A 15 -8.32 0.19 10.09
CA TYR A 15 -8.43 0.55 8.68
C TYR A 15 -8.79 -0.69 7.88
N VAL A 16 -9.74 -0.53 6.95
CA VAL A 16 -10.17 -1.56 6.02
C VAL A 16 -9.89 -1.10 4.61
N TYR A 17 -9.14 -1.91 3.87
CA TYR A 17 -8.96 -1.74 2.43
C TYR A 17 -9.94 -2.64 1.67
N TYR A 18 -10.63 -2.08 0.68
CA TYR A 18 -11.62 -2.79 -0.13
C TYR A 18 -11.73 -2.21 -1.55
N SER A 19 -12.23 -3.03 -2.47
CA SER A 19 -12.70 -2.59 -3.78
C SER A 19 -14.17 -2.24 -3.68
N ALA A 20 -14.58 -1.09 -4.22
CA ALA A 20 -15.98 -0.67 -4.27
C ALA A 20 -16.51 -0.78 -5.71
N ALA A 21 -17.73 -1.28 -5.85
CA ALA A 21 -18.43 -1.34 -7.13
C ALA A 21 -19.12 0.00 -7.44
N GLY A 22 -19.09 0.42 -8.72
CA GLY A 22 -19.78 1.59 -9.25
C GLY A 22 -19.09 2.94 -9.00
N PRO A 23 -18.70 3.66 -10.07
CA PRO A 23 -17.37 3.46 -10.72
C PRO A 23 -16.42 2.52 -9.95
N HIS A 24 -15.50 1.81 -10.61
CA HIS A 24 -14.61 0.90 -9.88
C HIS A 24 -13.53 1.67 -9.12
N TRP A 25 -13.43 1.47 -7.80
CA TRP A 25 -12.40 2.11 -6.95
C TRP A 25 -11.76 1.12 -6.01
N SER A 26 -10.52 1.42 -5.62
CA SER A 26 -9.91 0.94 -4.40
C SER A 26 -10.02 2.01 -3.32
N ALA A 27 -10.38 1.61 -2.10
CA ALA A 27 -10.52 2.51 -0.97
C ALA A 27 -9.87 1.94 0.29
N ALA A 28 -9.33 2.83 1.13
CA ALA A 28 -9.05 2.54 2.53
C ALA A 28 -9.93 3.44 3.40
N SER A 29 -10.63 2.85 4.37
CA SER A 29 -11.48 3.59 5.31
C SER A 29 -11.09 3.26 6.75
N ARG A 30 -11.09 4.29 7.61
CA ARG A 30 -11.00 4.11 9.06
C ARG A 30 -12.38 3.83 9.63
N PHE A 31 -12.45 2.88 10.55
CA PHE A 31 -13.60 2.60 11.38
C PHE A 31 -13.21 2.75 12.85
N THR A 32 -14.21 2.95 13.70
CA THR A 32 -14.05 2.95 15.16
C THR A 32 -14.88 1.82 15.72
N GLN A 33 -14.29 1.02 16.61
CA GLN A 33 -15.02 -0.02 17.33
C GLN A 33 -15.73 0.55 18.56
N ARG A 34 -16.86 -0.05 18.92
CA ARG A 34 -17.52 0.08 20.22
C ARG A 34 -17.85 -1.33 20.70
N ASP A 35 -17.35 -1.69 21.88
CA ASP A 35 -17.55 -3.01 22.51
C ASP A 35 -17.19 -4.20 21.60
N GLY A 36 -16.09 -4.06 20.86
CA GLY A 36 -15.57 -5.07 19.93
C GLY A 36 -16.25 -5.08 18.56
N VAL A 37 -17.20 -4.17 18.30
CA VAL A 37 -17.98 -4.13 17.06
C VAL A 37 -17.69 -2.84 16.28
N ALA A 38 -17.48 -2.96 14.98
CA ALA A 38 -17.34 -1.81 14.08
C ALA A 38 -18.61 -0.94 14.11
N VAL A 39 -18.46 0.37 14.28
CA VAL A 39 -19.57 1.34 14.18
C VAL A 39 -19.62 1.90 12.76
N PRO A 40 -20.56 1.47 11.89
CA PRO A 40 -20.56 1.85 10.47
C PRO A 40 -20.74 3.35 10.23
N GLU A 41 -21.47 4.04 11.11
CA GLU A 41 -21.74 5.47 11.02
C GLU A 41 -20.47 6.32 11.20
N ASN A 42 -19.44 5.75 11.84
CA ASN A 42 -18.14 6.39 12.06
C ASN A 42 -17.12 6.03 10.95
N LYS A 43 -17.56 5.44 9.85
CA LYS A 43 -16.70 5.17 8.70
C LYS A 43 -16.19 6.48 8.12
N LEU A 44 -14.88 6.63 8.06
CA LEU A 44 -14.19 7.71 7.37
C LEU A 44 -13.43 7.15 6.17
N VAL A 45 -13.76 7.59 4.95
CA VAL A 45 -12.95 7.26 3.77
C VAL A 45 -11.66 8.08 3.83
N VAL A 46 -10.53 7.39 3.92
CA VAL A 46 -9.21 8.01 4.10
C VAL A 46 -8.50 8.15 2.77
N PHE A 47 -8.54 7.10 1.96
CA PHE A 47 -7.82 7.01 0.71
C PHE A 47 -8.74 6.40 -0.34
N GLN A 48 -8.71 6.93 -1.56
CA GLN A 48 -9.48 6.39 -2.68
C GLN A 48 -8.74 6.62 -3.99
N VAL A 49 -8.71 5.59 -4.85
CA VAL A 49 -8.12 5.67 -6.19
C VAL A 49 -9.01 4.93 -7.19
N PRO A 50 -9.31 5.52 -8.36
CA PRO A 50 -10.11 4.85 -9.38
C PRO A 50 -9.34 3.66 -9.95
N GLN A 51 -10.07 2.61 -10.33
CA GLN A 51 -9.51 1.38 -10.89
C GLN A 51 -10.00 1.20 -12.33
N PRO A 52 -9.12 1.23 -13.34
CA PRO A 52 -9.51 1.17 -14.75
C PRO A 52 -10.03 -0.22 -15.17
N PHE A 53 -9.57 -1.30 -14.53
CA PHE A 53 -10.03 -2.67 -14.77
C PHE A 53 -10.40 -3.37 -13.46
N SER A 54 -11.01 -4.54 -13.54
CA SER A 54 -11.51 -5.30 -12.38
C SER A 54 -10.43 -6.09 -11.63
N ASN A 55 -9.17 -6.03 -12.07
CA ASN A 55 -8.05 -6.81 -11.55
C ASN A 55 -6.85 -5.91 -11.24
N HIS A 56 -5.87 -6.45 -10.50
CA HIS A 56 -4.68 -5.74 -10.01
C HIS A 56 -4.99 -4.53 -9.12
N ASN A 57 -6.01 -4.66 -8.27
CA ASN A 57 -6.35 -3.61 -7.32
C ASN A 57 -5.32 -3.49 -6.19
N GLY A 58 -4.51 -4.52 -5.95
CA GLY A 58 -3.58 -4.59 -4.81
C GLY A 58 -4.30 -4.90 -3.50
N GLY A 59 -4.01 -4.13 -2.46
CA GLY A 59 -4.76 -4.17 -1.19
C GLY A 59 -4.03 -4.71 0.03
N GLN A 60 -2.73 -4.98 -0.10
CA GLN A 60 -1.89 -5.09 1.08
C GLN A 60 -1.70 -3.71 1.72
N HIS A 61 -1.86 -3.63 3.03
CA HIS A 61 -1.66 -2.40 3.78
C HIS A 61 -1.20 -2.73 5.20
N ALA A 62 -0.52 -1.77 5.82
CA ALA A 62 0.04 -1.90 7.16
C ALA A 62 0.16 -0.53 7.80
N VAL A 63 0.09 -0.47 9.13
CA VAL A 63 0.48 0.73 9.87
C VAL A 63 1.90 0.55 10.38
N GLY A 64 2.76 1.51 10.07
CA GLY A 64 4.13 1.56 10.56
C GLY A 64 4.18 1.85 12.07
N PRO A 65 5.32 1.61 12.73
CA PRO A 65 5.52 1.94 14.15
C PRO A 65 5.34 3.43 14.44
N GLU A 66 5.61 4.28 13.45
CA GLU A 66 5.42 5.73 13.49
C GLU A 66 3.95 6.17 13.32
N GLY A 67 3.02 5.23 13.10
CA GLY A 67 1.59 5.52 12.89
C GLY A 67 1.21 5.87 11.44
N MET A 68 2.13 5.73 10.49
CA MET A 68 1.88 5.98 9.06
C MET A 68 1.15 4.79 8.43
N LEU A 69 0.16 5.05 7.59
CA LEU A 69 -0.54 4.02 6.83
C LEU A 69 0.15 3.81 5.47
N TYR A 70 0.56 2.57 5.21
CA TYR A 70 1.15 2.12 3.96
C TYR A 70 0.11 1.33 3.17
N ILE A 71 -0.08 1.65 1.89
CA ILE A 71 -1.07 1.02 1.02
C ILE A 71 -0.38 0.62 -0.28
N SER A 72 -0.39 -0.68 -0.61
CA SER A 72 0.07 -1.16 -1.91
C SER A 72 -1.07 -1.19 -2.92
N LEU A 73 -0.81 -0.66 -4.10
CA LEU A 73 -1.71 -0.60 -5.23
C LEU A 73 -1.07 -1.31 -6.41
N GLY A 74 -1.85 -2.12 -7.12
CA GLY A 74 -1.42 -2.60 -8.44
C GLY A 74 -1.63 -1.54 -9.50
N ASP A 75 -1.21 -1.83 -10.73
CA ASP A 75 -1.31 -0.94 -11.89
C ASP A 75 -2.75 -0.74 -12.41
N GLY A 76 -3.72 -1.39 -11.76
CA GLY A 76 -5.14 -1.28 -12.09
C GLY A 76 -5.60 -2.19 -13.21
N GLY A 77 -4.74 -3.09 -13.69
CA GLY A 77 -5.16 -4.32 -14.35
C GLY A 77 -4.83 -4.43 -15.82
N ALA A 78 -5.55 -5.34 -16.47
CA ALA A 78 -5.30 -5.82 -17.83
C ALA A 78 -3.91 -6.46 -18.05
N GLY A 79 -3.74 -7.07 -19.23
CA GLY A 79 -2.45 -7.64 -19.64
C GLY A 79 -1.48 -6.53 -20.01
N CYS A 80 -0.23 -6.66 -19.56
CA CYS A 80 0.88 -5.78 -19.93
C CYS A 80 0.81 -4.30 -19.49
N ASP A 81 -0.14 -3.89 -18.63
CA ASP A 81 -0.37 -2.48 -18.18
C ASP A 81 -0.53 -1.52 -19.36
N PRO A 82 -1.68 -1.60 -20.05
CA PRO A 82 -1.92 -0.77 -21.22
C PRO A 82 -1.99 0.73 -20.87
N GLN A 83 -2.22 1.07 -19.61
CA GLN A 83 -2.27 2.46 -19.12
C GLN A 83 -0.89 3.00 -18.70
N GLY A 84 0.14 2.15 -18.62
CA GLY A 84 1.48 2.52 -18.17
C GLY A 84 1.53 2.98 -16.71
N ASN A 85 0.55 2.60 -15.89
CA ASN A 85 0.39 3.07 -14.53
C ASN A 85 1.55 2.64 -13.62
N GLY A 86 2.18 1.50 -13.90
CA GLY A 86 3.31 1.02 -13.13
C GLY A 86 4.48 2.01 -13.08
N GLN A 87 4.70 2.82 -14.13
CA GLN A 87 5.77 3.83 -14.17
C GLN A 87 5.24 5.27 -14.07
N ASN A 88 3.92 5.45 -14.02
CA ASN A 88 3.31 6.76 -13.95
C ASN A 88 3.31 7.29 -12.51
N ARG A 89 4.13 8.30 -12.24
CA ARG A 89 4.23 8.93 -10.91
C ARG A 89 3.16 9.97 -10.64
N SER A 90 2.37 10.35 -11.66
CA SER A 90 1.25 11.29 -11.51
C SER A 90 -0.03 10.64 -10.98
N ASP A 91 -0.09 9.31 -10.94
CA ASP A 91 -1.19 8.54 -10.38
C ASP A 91 -0.74 7.67 -9.19
N LEU A 92 -1.71 7.20 -8.41
CA LEU A 92 -1.52 6.35 -7.26
C LEU A 92 -1.63 4.84 -7.59
N LEU A 93 -1.79 4.46 -8.85
CA LEU A 93 -1.69 3.06 -9.26
C LEU A 93 -0.23 2.61 -9.36
N GLY A 94 0.00 1.30 -9.22
CA GLY A 94 1.31 0.67 -9.38
C GLY A 94 2.37 1.08 -8.35
N ASN A 95 1.97 1.48 -7.14
CA ASN A 95 2.89 1.97 -6.11
C ASN A 95 2.56 1.49 -4.69
N ILE A 96 3.48 1.80 -3.78
CA ILE A 96 3.26 1.81 -2.34
C ILE A 96 3.10 3.28 -1.94
N SER A 97 1.90 3.63 -1.50
CA SER A 97 1.59 4.93 -0.91
C SER A 97 1.88 4.90 0.60
N ARG A 98 2.42 5.99 1.15
CA ARG A 98 2.64 6.22 2.58
C ARG A 98 1.99 7.54 2.98
N ILE A 99 1.03 7.48 3.89
CA ILE A 99 0.24 8.64 4.34
C ILE A 99 0.21 8.73 5.87
N ASP A 100 0.15 9.95 6.39
CA ASP A 100 -0.01 10.22 7.83
C ASP A 100 -1.50 10.28 8.18
N VAL A 101 -1.91 9.36 9.07
CA VAL A 101 -3.29 9.20 9.51
C VAL A 101 -3.52 9.68 10.95
N SER A 102 -2.50 10.25 11.59
CA SER A 102 -2.53 10.63 13.02
C SER A 102 -3.52 11.75 13.34
N GLY A 103 -3.78 12.65 12.38
CA GLY A 103 -4.67 13.80 12.51
C GLY A 103 -6.04 13.63 11.84
N LEU A 104 -6.43 12.42 11.43
CA LEU A 104 -7.65 12.20 10.66
C LEU A 104 -8.93 12.63 11.41
N THR A 105 -9.68 13.53 10.80
CA THR A 105 -11.04 13.90 11.18
C THR A 105 -11.94 13.88 9.94
N PRO A 106 -13.29 13.97 10.08
CA PRO A 106 -14.16 14.12 8.92
C PRO A 106 -13.82 15.33 8.04
N ASP A 107 -13.32 16.42 8.64
CA ASP A 107 -12.99 17.67 7.94
C ASP A 107 -11.52 17.74 7.50
N GLN A 108 -10.66 16.90 8.08
CA GLN A 108 -9.24 16.85 7.79
C GLN A 108 -8.83 15.44 7.37
N GLY A 109 -8.49 15.31 6.09
CA GLY A 109 -7.94 14.09 5.50
C GLY A 109 -6.54 13.75 6.03
N TYR A 110 -5.92 12.75 5.40
CA TYR A 110 -4.53 12.40 5.71
C TYR A 110 -3.59 13.53 5.30
N LEU A 111 -2.37 13.50 5.85
CA LEU A 111 -1.27 14.35 5.39
C LEU A 111 -0.26 13.51 4.60
N VAL A 112 0.41 14.15 3.65
CA VAL A 112 1.58 13.57 3.00
C VAL A 112 2.78 13.79 3.92
N PRO A 113 3.48 12.73 4.38
CA PRO A 113 4.67 12.88 5.19
C PRO A 113 5.74 13.70 4.44
N PRO A 114 6.36 14.71 5.07
CA PRO A 114 7.34 15.58 4.41
C PRO A 114 8.64 14.85 4.03
N ASP A 115 8.89 13.69 4.64
CA ASP A 115 10.01 12.78 4.33
C ASP A 115 9.63 11.72 3.29
N ASN A 116 8.47 11.84 2.62
CA ASN A 116 8.22 11.09 1.41
C ASN A 116 9.08 11.60 0.26
N PRO A 117 9.50 10.72 -0.66
CA PRO A 117 10.46 11.07 -1.70
C PRO A 117 9.94 12.08 -2.73
N PHE A 118 8.61 12.18 -2.88
CA PHE A 118 7.96 13.13 -3.79
C PHE A 118 7.14 14.18 -3.05
N ALA A 119 7.36 14.36 -1.73
CA ALA A 119 6.64 15.36 -0.96
C ALA A 119 6.82 16.76 -1.57
N GLY A 120 5.70 17.45 -1.86
CA GLY A 120 5.72 18.78 -2.49
C GLY A 120 6.08 18.79 -3.98
N SER A 121 6.24 17.64 -4.63
CA SER A 121 6.47 17.57 -6.08
C SER A 121 5.23 18.03 -6.87
N THR A 122 5.46 18.72 -7.98
CA THR A 122 4.43 19.05 -8.98
C THR A 122 4.30 18.00 -10.07
N ASP A 123 5.27 17.10 -10.20
CA ASP A 123 5.37 16.13 -11.30
C ASP A 123 5.09 14.69 -10.85
N ALA A 124 4.96 14.49 -9.54
CA ALA A 124 4.68 13.20 -8.91
C ALA A 124 3.76 13.36 -7.70
N ARG A 125 3.01 12.30 -7.39
CA ARG A 125 2.16 12.22 -6.20
C ARG A 125 3.01 12.06 -4.95
N GLY A 126 2.87 13.01 -4.01
CA GLY A 126 3.66 13.03 -2.79
C GLY A 126 3.44 11.84 -1.86
N GLU A 127 2.32 11.14 -2.01
CA GLU A 127 2.00 9.90 -1.29
C GLU A 127 2.94 8.75 -1.66
N ILE A 128 3.54 8.77 -2.87
CA ILE A 128 4.33 7.66 -3.39
C ILE A 128 5.61 7.49 -2.55
N ARG A 129 5.79 6.28 -2.01
CA ARG A 129 7.04 5.84 -1.38
C ARG A 129 7.88 4.97 -2.32
N ALA A 130 7.23 4.19 -3.18
CA ALA A 130 7.87 3.34 -4.18
C ALA A 130 6.90 3.06 -5.32
N TYR A 131 7.38 2.95 -6.55
CA TYR A 131 6.54 2.70 -7.74
C TYR A 131 7.16 1.61 -8.61
N GLY A 132 6.49 1.22 -9.71
CA GLY A 132 6.93 0.14 -10.60
C GLY A 132 6.23 -1.20 -10.36
N LEU A 133 5.09 -1.19 -9.67
CA LEU A 133 4.38 -2.40 -9.26
C LEU A 133 3.28 -2.78 -10.26
N ARG A 134 3.07 -4.09 -10.42
CA ARG A 134 2.01 -4.69 -11.26
C ARG A 134 0.82 -5.10 -10.42
N ASN A 135 1.01 -6.14 -9.60
CA ASN A 135 -0.05 -6.67 -8.76
C ASN A 135 0.54 -7.26 -7.48
N LEU A 136 0.65 -6.45 -6.43
CA LEU A 136 0.98 -6.94 -5.10
C LEU A 136 -0.30 -7.50 -4.45
N LEU A 137 -0.56 -8.79 -4.69
CA LEU A 137 -1.57 -9.52 -3.94
C LEU A 137 -1.04 -9.85 -2.54
N GLY A 138 -1.81 -9.48 -1.51
CA GLY A 138 -1.61 -10.05 -0.19
C GLY A 138 -2.20 -11.45 -0.16
N ASP A 139 -1.36 -12.47 0.00
CA ASP A 139 -1.84 -13.84 0.24
C ASP A 139 -2.81 -13.84 1.43
N SER A 140 -4.07 -14.17 1.19
CA SER A 140 -4.82 -14.95 2.15
C SER A 140 -4.79 -16.44 1.79
N HIS A 141 -4.83 -16.85 0.51
CA HIS A 141 -4.89 -18.27 0.10
C HIS A 141 -4.15 -18.58 -1.24
N SER A 142 -2.82 -18.41 -1.33
CA SER A 142 -2.02 -18.98 -2.44
C SER A 142 -0.95 -19.94 -1.89
N THR A 143 -1.09 -21.23 -2.16
CA THR A 143 -0.08 -22.25 -1.85
C THR A 143 1.10 -22.17 -2.81
N GLY A 144 2.09 -21.33 -2.49
CA GLY A 144 3.45 -21.46 -2.98
C GLY A 144 4.33 -22.05 -1.87
N ARG A 145 4.76 -23.31 -2.01
CA ARG A 145 5.59 -24.01 -1.01
C ARG A 145 6.84 -23.19 -0.64
N MET A 146 7.02 -22.93 0.66
CA MET A 146 8.35 -22.86 1.27
C MET A 146 8.40 -23.81 2.46
N ALA A 147 9.23 -24.85 2.33
CA ALA A 147 9.61 -25.71 3.43
C ALA A 147 10.64 -24.99 4.32
N THR A 148 10.42 -25.00 5.63
CA THR A 148 11.36 -25.52 6.65
C THR A 148 10.71 -25.43 8.02
N SER A 149 10.93 -26.47 8.81
CA SER A 149 10.37 -26.83 10.11
C SER A 149 10.69 -25.87 11.26
N GLY A 150 9.71 -25.63 12.14
CA GLY A 150 9.94 -25.08 13.49
C GLY A 150 8.76 -24.25 14.00
N PRO A 151 8.23 -24.48 15.21
CA PRO A 151 7.10 -23.74 15.74
C PRO A 151 7.61 -22.43 16.33
N GLU A 152 7.43 -21.33 15.58
CA GLU A 152 7.13 -19.98 16.08
C GLU A 152 7.20 -18.96 14.91
N THR A 153 6.06 -18.35 14.62
CA THR A 153 5.95 -16.98 14.08
C THR A 153 6.65 -16.68 12.75
N LYS A 154 6.16 -17.23 11.62
CA LYS A 154 6.60 -16.81 10.28
C LYS A 154 5.44 -16.62 9.29
N VAL A 155 4.79 -15.46 9.38
CA VAL A 155 4.14 -14.83 8.22
C VAL A 155 4.62 -13.38 8.15
N ARG A 156 5.78 -13.17 7.52
CA ARG A 156 6.32 -11.84 7.22
C ARG A 156 5.91 -11.49 5.80
N THR A 157 4.83 -10.72 5.65
CA THR A 157 4.34 -10.28 4.34
C THR A 157 5.32 -9.27 3.70
N VAL A 158 5.39 -9.21 2.36
CA VAL A 158 6.34 -8.39 1.58
C VAL A 158 6.38 -6.91 2.01
N LEU A 159 5.22 -6.27 2.24
CA LEU A 159 5.15 -4.89 2.75
C LEU A 159 5.82 -4.71 4.13
N LYS A 160 5.71 -5.69 5.03
CA LYS A 160 6.40 -5.64 6.33
C LYS A 160 7.92 -5.80 6.17
N ARG A 161 8.39 -6.42 5.08
CA ARG A 161 9.83 -6.42 4.78
C ARG A 161 10.26 -5.07 4.19
N TRP A 162 9.44 -4.44 3.35
CA TRP A 162 9.70 -3.11 2.77
C TRP A 162 9.70 -1.97 3.78
N ILE A 163 8.76 -1.94 4.72
CA ILE A 163 8.70 -0.90 5.76
C ILE A 163 9.92 -1.00 6.69
N TRP A 164 10.45 -2.21 6.90
CA TRP A 164 11.46 -2.50 7.92
C TRP A 164 12.84 -2.92 7.35
N SER A 165 13.00 -2.92 6.03
CA SER A 165 14.24 -3.27 5.33
C SER A 165 14.33 -2.43 4.07
N SER A 166 15.49 -1.80 3.84
CA SER A 166 15.84 -1.13 2.59
C SER A 166 16.05 -2.08 1.39
N LYS A 167 15.60 -3.35 1.48
CA LYS A 167 15.79 -4.38 0.44
C LYS A 167 14.46 -5.02 0.00
N VAL A 168 14.28 -5.09 -1.31
CA VAL A 168 13.13 -5.69 -2.01
C VAL A 168 13.45 -7.14 -2.40
N GLU A 169 12.54 -8.07 -2.12
CA GLU A 169 12.51 -9.40 -2.76
C GLU A 169 11.06 -9.72 -3.17
N THR A 170 10.85 -10.03 -4.46
CA THR A 170 9.57 -10.46 -5.04
C THR A 170 9.73 -11.71 -5.91
N THR A 171 8.79 -12.65 -5.91
CA THR A 171 8.95 -13.92 -6.66
C THR A 171 8.41 -13.82 -8.09
N ALA A 172 9.27 -14.17 -9.05
CA ALA A 172 9.09 -14.62 -10.44
C ALA A 172 8.20 -13.83 -11.44
N GLY A 173 8.83 -13.42 -12.56
CA GLY A 173 8.23 -13.68 -13.88
C GLY A 173 7.96 -12.52 -14.83
N THR A 174 8.47 -11.29 -14.65
CA THR A 174 8.51 -10.29 -15.74
C THR A 174 9.56 -9.21 -15.43
N ARG A 175 10.25 -8.67 -16.45
CA ARG A 175 11.24 -7.58 -16.28
C ARG A 175 10.53 -6.25 -15.98
N TRP A 176 10.13 -6.03 -14.73
CA TRP A 176 9.66 -4.72 -14.25
C TRP A 176 10.61 -4.20 -13.18
N LYS A 177 11.00 -2.93 -13.28
CA LYS A 177 11.87 -2.26 -12.32
C LYS A 177 10.98 -1.58 -11.28
N ALA A 178 10.98 -2.11 -10.06
CA ALA A 178 10.48 -1.37 -8.90
C ALA A 178 11.55 -0.37 -8.44
N VAL A 179 11.15 0.87 -8.16
CA VAL A 179 12.05 1.93 -7.72
C VAL A 179 11.70 2.30 -6.28
N ILE A 180 12.67 2.16 -5.37
CA ILE A 180 12.61 2.78 -4.05
C ILE A 180 13.03 4.23 -4.24
N ALA A 181 12.10 5.15 -4.11
CA ALA A 181 12.44 6.56 -4.19
C ALA A 181 12.95 7.04 -2.82
N SER A 182 14.09 7.72 -2.81
CA SER A 182 14.69 8.33 -1.61
C SER A 182 14.41 9.83 -1.60
N PRO A 183 14.20 10.48 -0.43
CA PRO A 183 14.02 11.94 -0.35
C PRO A 183 15.19 12.74 -0.91
N HIS A 184 16.39 12.16 -0.93
CA HIS A 184 17.60 12.80 -1.45
C HIS A 184 17.93 12.40 -2.89
N GLU A 185 17.34 11.31 -3.39
CA GLU A 185 17.53 10.84 -4.77
C GLU A 185 16.24 10.16 -5.27
N PRO A 186 15.20 10.94 -5.63
CA PRO A 186 13.89 10.39 -6.03
C PRO A 186 13.94 9.61 -7.36
N ASP A 187 14.95 9.88 -8.17
CA ASP A 187 15.24 9.21 -9.45
C ASP A 187 16.36 8.15 -9.34
N ALA A 188 16.94 7.94 -8.16
CA ALA A 188 17.94 6.89 -8.00
C ALA A 188 17.29 5.52 -8.15
N THR A 189 17.46 4.95 -9.34
CA THR A 189 17.23 3.53 -9.58
C THR A 189 18.17 2.70 -8.71
N HIS A 190 17.78 2.38 -7.48
CA HIS A 190 18.27 1.17 -6.82
C HIS A 190 17.67 -0.03 -7.55
N LEU A 191 18.31 -0.40 -8.65
CA LEU A 191 17.91 -1.54 -9.47
C LEU A 191 17.98 -2.80 -8.61
N ALA A 192 16.84 -3.35 -8.24
CA ALA A 192 16.75 -4.77 -7.93
C ALA A 192 17.02 -5.52 -9.24
N HIS A 193 18.29 -5.81 -9.52
CA HIS A 193 18.69 -6.66 -10.63
C HIS A 193 18.24 -8.10 -10.34
N TYR A 194 17.32 -8.61 -11.15
CA TYR A 194 17.00 -10.04 -11.22
C TYR A 194 17.88 -10.68 -12.31
N SER A 195 18.82 -11.52 -11.90
CA SER A 195 19.34 -12.61 -12.75
C SER A 195 18.76 -13.94 -12.25
N ARG A 196 18.67 -14.90 -13.18
CA ARG A 196 18.00 -16.21 -13.10
C ARG A 196 18.14 -16.94 -11.76
#